data_AF-A0A967GTN1-F1
#
_entry.id   AF-A0A967GTN1-F1
#
_cell.length_a   1.000
_cell.length_b   1.000
_cell.length_c   1.000
_cell.angle_alpha   90.00
_cell.angle_beta   90.00
_cell.angle_gamma   90.00
#
_symmetry.space_group_name_H-M   'P 1'
#
loop_
_entity.id
_entity.type
_entity.pdbx_description
1 polymer ?
#
loop_
_entity_poly.entity_id
_entity_poly.type
_entity_poly.pdbx_seq_one_letter_code
_entity_poly.pdbx_strand_id
1 'polypeptide(L)'
;LAVDLVASGEGTGLVELSGTKLLGSRSRRPVSPRTPHQLEYVRAMREDPVVFGMGPAGTGKTYLAMAMALSMLKEGEITRVILT
;
A
#
# COMPACT_ATOMS: atom_id res chain seq x y z
N LEU A 1 9.90 -13.28 4.23
CA LEU A 1 9.91 -12.35 3.08
C LEU A 1 10.12 -13.09 1.76
N ALA A 2 11.31 -13.63 1.45
CA ALA A 2 11.47 -14.49 0.26
C ALA A 2 10.68 -15.81 0.39
N VAL A 3 10.66 -16.41 1.58
CA VAL A 3 9.98 -17.70 1.85
C VAL A 3 8.45 -17.59 1.71
N ASP A 4 7.84 -16.54 2.27
CA ASP A 4 6.37 -16.37 2.23
C ASP A 4 5.83 -16.11 0.82
N LEU A 5 6.61 -15.41 -0.02
CA LEU A 5 6.26 -15.12 -1.42
C LEU A 5 6.45 -16.31 -2.35
N VAL A 6 7.44 -17.17 -2.07
CA VAL A 6 7.64 -18.42 -2.80
C VAL A 6 6.56 -19.44 -2.42
N ALA A 7 6.11 -19.45 -1.16
CA ALA A 7 5.07 -20.34 -0.67
C ALA A 7 3.68 -20.08 -1.28
N SER A 8 3.37 -18.84 -1.69
CA SER A 8 2.10 -18.51 -2.33
C SER A 8 2.06 -18.79 -3.84
N GLY A 9 3.18 -19.20 -4.46
CA GLY A 9 3.22 -19.59 -5.88
C GLY A 9 3.09 -18.44 -6.89
N GLU A 10 3.21 -17.19 -6.46
CA GLU A 10 2.99 -16.01 -7.31
C GLU A 10 4.28 -15.23 -7.57
N GLY A 11 5.03 -15.61 -8.61
CA GLY A 11 6.17 -14.82 -9.08
C GLY A 11 5.80 -13.36 -9.46
N THR A 12 4.53 -13.14 -9.83
CA THR A 12 3.90 -11.83 -10.08
C THR A 12 3.90 -10.93 -8.84
N GLY A 13 3.69 -11.49 -7.65
CA GLY A 13 3.63 -10.73 -6.40
C GLY A 13 4.95 -10.07 -6.03
N LEU A 14 6.10 -10.68 -6.36
CA LEU A 14 7.43 -10.13 -6.10
C LEU A 14 7.74 -8.88 -6.95
N VAL A 15 7.40 -8.95 -8.24
CA VAL A 15 7.60 -7.85 -9.18
C VAL A 15 6.72 -6.67 -8.79
N GLU A 16 5.46 -6.94 -8.44
CA GLU A 16 4.50 -5.91 -8.09
C GLU A 16 4.78 -5.28 -6.72
N LEU A 17 5.20 -6.07 -5.73
CA LEU A 17 5.63 -5.56 -4.43
C LEU A 17 6.80 -4.57 -4.57
N SER A 18 7.72 -4.85 -5.48
CA SER A 18 8.87 -3.99 -5.77
C SER A 18 8.48 -2.75 -6.62
N GLY A 19 7.48 -2.90 -7.48
CA GLY A 19 6.99 -1.84 -8.36
C GLY A 19 6.03 -0.85 -7.69
N THR A 20 5.27 -1.30 -6.70
CA THR A 20 4.24 -0.49 -6.02
C THR A 20 4.88 0.62 -5.19
N LYS A 21 4.76 1.85 -5.68
CA LYS A 21 5.23 3.06 -5.00
C LYS A 21 4.06 4.03 -4.84
N LEU A 22 3.78 4.38 -3.59
CA LEU A 22 2.80 5.39 -3.21
C LEU A 22 3.51 6.75 -3.07
N LEU A 23 3.07 7.56 -2.11
CA LEU A 23 3.60 8.90 -1.89
C LEU A 23 5.13 8.92 -1.74
N GLY A 24 5.77 9.79 -2.50
CA GLY A 24 7.21 10.04 -2.46
C GLY A 24 7.57 11.39 -3.08
N SER A 25 8.82 11.81 -2.90
CA SER A 25 9.37 13.02 -3.52
C SER A 25 10.85 12.84 -3.85
N ARG A 26 11.47 13.83 -4.50
CA ARG A 26 12.93 13.82 -4.73
C ARG A 26 13.74 13.73 -3.43
N SER A 27 13.19 14.22 -2.32
CA SER A 27 13.87 14.27 -1.02
C SER A 27 13.47 13.11 -0.09
N ARG A 28 12.32 12.46 -0.31
CA ARG A 28 11.83 11.38 0.55
C ARG A 28 11.58 10.11 -0.26
N ARG A 29 12.15 9.00 0.22
CA ARG A 29 11.91 7.66 -0.36
C ARG A 29 10.40 7.40 -0.45
N PRO A 30 9.92 6.82 -1.56
CA PRO A 30 8.52 6.44 -1.68
C PRO A 30 8.10 5.48 -0.59
N VAL A 31 6.84 5.60 -0.16
CA VAL A 31 6.18 4.58 0.66
C VAL A 31 5.82 3.39 -0.24
N SER A 32 6.18 2.18 0.18
CA SER A 32 5.87 0.94 -0.54
C SER A 32 5.48 -0.17 0.44
N PRO A 33 4.62 -1.12 0.02
CA PRO A 33 4.39 -2.34 0.78
C PRO A 33 5.69 -3.15 0.88
N ARG A 34 5.86 -3.86 2.01
CA ARG A 34 7.04 -4.70 2.29
C ARG A 34 6.69 -6.17 2.47
N THR A 35 5.40 -6.49 2.57
CA THR A 35 4.89 -7.86 2.69
C THR A 35 3.74 -8.08 1.71
N PRO A 36 3.44 -9.33 1.34
CA PRO A 36 2.30 -9.64 0.46
C PRO A 36 0.96 -9.10 0.99
N HIS A 37 0.69 -9.27 2.28
CA HIS A 37 -0.55 -8.74 2.88
C HIS A 37 -0.64 -7.21 2.83
N GLN A 38 0.50 -6.51 2.90
CA GLN A 38 0.51 -5.06 2.70
C GLN A 38 0.24 -4.68 1.24
N LEU A 39 0.69 -5.49 0.28
CA LEU A 39 0.39 -5.30 -1.13
C LEU A 39 -1.11 -5.54 -1.40
N GLU A 40 -1.67 -6.64 -0.88
CA GLU A 40 -3.11 -6.91 -0.93
C GLU A 40 -3.92 -5.78 -0.32
N TYR A 41 -3.51 -5.26 0.85
CA TYR A 41 -4.16 -4.10 1.46
C TYR A 41 -4.12 -2.86 0.56
N VAL A 42 -3.01 -2.62 -0.13
CA VAL A 42 -2.87 -1.51 -1.09
C VAL A 42 -3.74 -1.72 -2.33
N ARG A 43 -3.85 -2.95 -2.85
CA ARG A 43 -4.73 -3.28 -3.98
C ARG A 43 -6.20 -3.08 -3.62
N ALA A 44 -6.62 -3.61 -2.47
CA ALA A 44 -7.99 -3.44 -1.98
C ALA A 44 -8.38 -1.96 -1.89
N MET A 45 -7.48 -1.08 -1.43
CA MET A 45 -7.77 0.36 -1.37
C MET A 45 -7.97 1.04 -2.74
N ARG A 46 -7.53 0.42 -3.85
CA ARG A 46 -7.79 0.91 -5.22
C ARG A 46 -9.07 0.33 -5.83
N GLU A 47 -9.40 -0.91 -5.48
CA GLU A 47 -10.45 -1.69 -6.14
C GLU A 47 -11.78 -1.62 -5.39
N ASP A 48 -11.73 -1.51 -4.05
CA ASP A 48 -12.90 -1.58 -3.19
C ASP A 48 -13.30 -0.20 -2.64
N PRO A 49 -14.62 0.11 -2.57
CA PRO A 49 -15.10 1.36 -1.96
C PRO A 49 -14.81 1.48 -0.46
N VAL A 50 -14.70 0.35 0.25
CA VAL A 50 -14.49 0.30 1.71
C VAL A 50 -13.52 -0.84 2.03
N VAL A 51 -12.46 -0.51 2.78
CA VAL A 51 -11.44 -1.48 3.19
C VAL A 51 -11.19 -1.39 4.69
N PHE A 52 -11.21 -2.54 5.37
CA PHE A 52 -10.88 -2.64 6.78
C PHE A 52 -9.43 -3.09 6.97
N GLY A 53 -8.57 -2.17 7.41
CA GLY A 53 -7.20 -2.52 7.80
C GLY A 53 -7.20 -3.24 9.14
N MET A 54 -7.01 -4.56 9.14
CA MET A 54 -6.85 -5.37 10.36
C MET A 54 -5.40 -5.79 10.61
N GLY A 55 -5.01 -5.90 11.88
CA GLY A 55 -3.72 -6.47 12.29
C GLY A 55 -3.04 -5.75 13.45
N PRO A 56 -1.94 -6.29 13.99
CA PRO A 56 -1.22 -5.74 15.14
C PRO A 56 -0.69 -4.32 14.96
N ALA A 57 -0.35 -3.64 16.06
CA ALA A 57 0.34 -2.36 16.00
C ALA A 57 1.66 -2.48 15.20
N GLY A 58 2.02 -1.45 14.43
CA GLY A 58 3.26 -1.43 13.65
C GLY A 58 3.21 -2.12 12.28
N THR A 59 2.10 -2.78 11.90
CA THR A 59 2.00 -3.48 10.59
C THR A 59 1.72 -2.57 9.39
N GLY A 60 1.69 -1.25 9.58
CA GLY A 60 1.62 -0.28 8.48
C GLY A 60 0.22 0.10 7.99
N LYS A 61 -0.86 -0.37 8.63
CA LYS A 61 -2.25 -0.08 8.23
C LYS A 61 -2.54 1.41 8.01
N THR A 62 -2.31 2.23 9.04
CA THR A 62 -2.51 3.69 8.97
C THR A 62 -1.51 4.35 8.02
N TYR A 63 -0.25 3.91 8.04
CA TYR A 63 0.81 4.51 7.24
C TYR A 63 0.60 4.30 5.73
N LEU A 64 0.25 3.08 5.32
CA LEU A 64 -0.04 2.74 3.92
C LEU A 64 -1.35 3.36 3.44
N ALA A 65 -2.40 3.37 4.27
CA ALA A 65 -3.65 4.04 3.94
C ALA A 65 -3.45 5.54 3.70
N MET A 66 -2.67 6.19 4.56
CA MET A 66 -2.35 7.60 4.39
C MET A 66 -1.48 7.87 3.17
N ALA A 67 -0.48 7.03 2.91
CA ALA A 67 0.34 7.16 1.71
C ALA A 67 -0.50 6.99 0.43
N MET A 68 -1.47 6.08 0.42
CA MET A 68 -2.41 5.89 -0.69
C MET A 68 -3.28 7.13 -0.88
N ALA A 69 -3.96 7.57 0.19
CA ALA A 69 -4.87 8.72 0.12
C ALA A 69 -4.15 10.00 -0.35
N LEU A 70 -2.94 10.25 0.14
CA LEU A 70 -2.14 11.39 -0.28
C LEU A 70 -1.60 11.25 -1.72
N SER A 71 -1.32 10.02 -2.18
CA SER A 71 -1.01 9.74 -3.58
C SER A 71 -2.18 10.11 -4.49
N MET A 72 -3.38 9.61 -4.18
CA MET A 72 -4.60 9.89 -4.93
C MET A 72 -4.94 11.39 -4.93
N LEU A 73 -4.74 12.06 -3.79
CA LEU A 73 -4.93 13.51 -3.69
C LEU A 73 -3.96 14.28 -4.60
N LYS A 74 -2.69 13.84 -4.66
CA LYS A 74 -1.67 14.45 -5.51
C LYS A 74 -1.92 14.17 -7.00
N GLU A 75 -2.47 13.01 -7.33
CA GLU A 75 -2.86 12.59 -8.68
C GLU A 75 -4.19 13.22 -9.13
N GLY A 76 -4.92 13.88 -8.23
CA GLY A 76 -6.20 14.53 -8.51
C GLY A 76 -7.39 13.56 -8.57
N GLU A 77 -7.19 12.30 -8.18
CA GLU A 77 -8.25 11.28 -8.11
C GLU A 77 -9.27 11.58 -7.00
N ILE A 78 -8.85 12.28 -5.95
CA ILE A 78 -9.70 12.76 -4.87
C ILE A 78 -9.42 14.24 -4.58
N THR A 79 -10.39 14.92 -3.94
CA THR A 79 -10.29 16.36 -3.63
C THR A 79 -10.00 16.65 -2.16
N ARG A 80 -10.19 15.68 -1.26
CA ARG A 80 -10.01 15.86 0.18
C ARG A 80 -9.73 14.52 0.88
N VAL A 81 -8.90 14.56 1.92
CA VAL A 81 -8.70 13.47 2.90
C VAL A 81 -9.27 13.93 4.23
N ILE A 82 -10.03 13.06 4.90
CA ILE A 82 -10.56 13.30 6.25
C ILE A 82 -9.88 12.32 7.20
N LEU A 83 -9.27 12.86 8.25
CA LEU A 83 -8.63 12.10 9.32
C LEU A 83 -9.14 12.61 10.66
N THR A 84 -9.68 11.72 11.49
CA THR A 84 -10.30 12.05 12.78
C THR A 84 -9.90 11.05 13.82
#